data_AF-A0A2X1AJE9-F1
#
_entry.id   AF-A0A2X1AJE9-F1
#
_cell.length_a   1.000
_cell.length_b   1.000
_cell.length_c   1.000
_cell.angle_alpha   90.00
_cell.angle_beta   90.00
_cell.angle_gamma   90.00
#
_symmetry.space_group_name_H-M   'P 1'
#
loop_
_entity.id
_entity.type
_entity.pdbx_description
1 polymer ?
#
loop_
_entity_poly.entity_id
_entity_poly.type
_entity_poly.pdbx_seq_one_letter_code
_entity_poly.pdbx_strand_id
1 'polypeptide(L)' 'MNQQKMPPALLRLIVIFPNVLSYLLLFGLIIFVMTNYETLKATNNLTVWIIFIVVLAPAAAYTTFSIVKKIRAGHM' A
#
# COMPACT_ATOMS: atom_id res chain seq x y z
N MET A 1 -0.84 -0.04 -36.32
CA MET A 1 -0.60 -0.69 -35.01
C MET A 1 -1.94 -0.87 -34.31
N ASN A 2 -2.52 -2.08 -34.35
CA ASN A 2 -3.74 -2.39 -33.60
C ASN A 2 -3.39 -2.47 -32.11
N GLN A 3 -3.49 -1.36 -31.39
CA GLN A 3 -3.49 -1.39 -29.93
C GLN A 3 -4.78 -2.07 -29.50
N GLN A 4 -4.68 -3.37 -29.23
CA GLN A 4 -5.67 -4.11 -28.46
C GLN A 4 -5.85 -3.37 -27.13
N LYS A 5 -6.87 -2.51 -27.07
CA LYS A 5 -7.20 -1.73 -25.87
C LYS A 5 -7.44 -2.73 -24.75
N MET A 6 -6.52 -2.79 -23.79
CA MET A 6 -6.74 -3.58 -22.58
C MET A 6 -8.09 -3.18 -21.99
N PRO A 7 -8.95 -4.14 -21.66
CA PRO A 7 -10.24 -3.82 -21.09
C PRO A 7 -10.04 -3.01 -19.81
N PRO A 8 -10.78 -1.90 -19.63
CA PRO A 8 -10.58 -0.97 -18.51
C PRO A 8 -10.63 -1.64 -17.13
N ALA A 9 -11.36 -2.75 -17.00
CA ALA A 9 -11.39 -3.58 -15.81
C ALA A 9 -10.02 -4.18 -15.42
N LEU A 10 -9.22 -4.65 -16.39
CA LEU A 10 -7.89 -5.19 -16.13
C LEU A 10 -6.92 -4.10 -15.69
N LEU A 11 -7.01 -2.90 -16.28
CA LEU A 11 -6.20 -1.75 -15.87
C LEU A 11 -6.51 -1.34 -14.42
N ARG A 12 -7.79 -1.34 -14.02
CA ARG A 12 -8.19 -1.08 -12.62
C ARG A 12 -7.64 -2.14 -11.67
N LEU A 13 -7.73 -3.42 -12.03
CA LEU A 13 -7.20 -4.51 -11.21
C LEU A 13 -5.69 -4.40 -11.01
N ILE A 14 -4.92 -4.10 -12.06
CA ILE A 14 -3.45 -3.95 -12.00
C ILE A 14 -3.03 -2.79 -11.09
N VAL A 15 -3.83 -1.73 -10.97
CA VAL A 15 -3.51 -0.58 -10.12
C VAL A 15 -4.03 -0.77 -8.68
N ILE A 16 -5.15 -1.46 -8.49
CA ILE A 16 -5.73 -1.73 -7.17
C ILE A 16 -4.97 -2.86 -6.44
N PHE A 17 -4.54 -3.89 -7.16
CA PHE A 17 -3.87 -5.06 -6.56
C PHE A 17 -2.58 -4.70 -5.77
N PRO A 18 -1.64 -3.88 -6.30
CA PRO A 18 -0.47 -3.42 -5.55
C PRO A 18 -0.83 -2.62 -4.30
N ASN A 19 -1.95 -1.89 -4.36
CA ASN A 19 -2.43 -1.10 -3.23
C ASN A 19 -3.00 -1.99 -2.11
N VAL A 20 -3.78 -3.01 -2.47
CA VAL A 20 -4.28 -4.02 -1.51
C VAL A 20 -3.11 -4.77 -0.87
N LEU A 21 -2.09 -5.14 -1.64
CA LEU A 21 -0.85 -5.73 -1.11
C LEU A 21 -0.14 -4.79 -0.13
N SER A 22 -0.12 -3.48 -0.40
CA SER A 22 0.48 -2.50 0.51
C SER A 22 -0.27 -2.40 1.84
N TYR A 23 -1.60 -2.53 1.84
CA TYR A 23 -2.39 -2.61 3.08
C TYR A 23 -2.15 -3.92 3.84
N LEU A 24 -2.04 -5.06 3.15
CA LEU A 24 -1.68 -6.34 3.77
C LEU A 24 -0.29 -6.27 4.40
N LEU A 25 0.67 -5.64 3.71
CA LEU A 25 2.02 -5.43 4.23
C LEU A 25 1.98 -4.52 5.46
N LEU A 26 1.28 -3.38 5.41
CA LEU A 26 1.13 -2.46 6.54
C LEU A 26 0.55 -3.19 7.76
N PHE A 27 -0.51 -3.97 7.55
CA PHE A 27 -1.14 -4.75 8.61
C PHE A 27 -0.19 -5.80 9.21
N GLY A 28 0.52 -6.54 8.36
CA GLY A 28 1.55 -7.49 8.79
C GLY A 28 2.68 -6.81 9.58
N LEU A 29 3.12 -5.62 9.15
CA LEU A 29 4.13 -4.81 9.83
C LEU A 29 3.67 -4.40 11.23
N ILE A 30 2.41 -3.97 11.37
CA ILE A 30 1.84 -3.61 12.67
C ILE A 30 1.83 -4.82 13.61
N ILE A 31 1.36 -5.98 13.14
CA ILE A 31 1.36 -7.22 13.94
C ILE A 31 2.78 -7.62 14.32
N PHE A 32 3.73 -7.55 13.38
CA PHE A 32 5.14 -7.88 13.63
C PHE A 32 5.73 -6.99 14.73
N VAL A 33 5.50 -5.68 14.66
CA VAL A 33 5.99 -4.73 15.67
C VAL A 33 5.34 -4.97 17.04
N MET A 34 4.03 -5.24 17.08
CA MET A 34 3.34 -5.52 18.35
C MET A 34 3.83 -6.82 19.02
N THR A 35 3.99 -7.88 18.22
CA THR A 35 4.42 -9.20 18.72
C THR A 35 5.88 -9.25 19.13
N ASN A 36 6.75 -8.44 18.49
CA ASN A 36 8.19 -8.40 18.75
C ASN A 36 8.62 -7.11 19.47
N TYR A 37 7.69 -6.40 20.12
CA TYR A 37 7.93 -5.07 20.67
C TYR A 37 9.13 -5.01 21.62
N GLU A 38 9.19 -5.92 22.59
CA GLU A 38 10.27 -5.98 23.57
C GLU A 38 11.63 -6.24 22.92
N THR A 39 11.70 -7.16 21.96
CA THR A 39 12.93 -7.48 21.20
C THR A 39 13.39 -6.30 20.34
N LEU A 40 12.46 -5.62 19.68
CA LEU A 40 12.75 -4.46 18.84
C LEU A 40 13.19 -3.25 19.67
N LYS A 41 12.64 -3.09 20.87
CA LYS A 41 13.04 -2.06 21.83
C LYS A 41 14.42 -2.35 22.41
N ALA A 42 14.70 -3.59 22.79
CA ALA A 42 15.99 -4.02 23.32
C ALA A 42 17.13 -3.88 22.31
N THR A 43 16.85 -4.07 21.02
CA THR A 43 17.83 -3.91 19.92
C THR A 43 17.89 -2.50 19.35
N ASN A 44 17.16 -1.55 19.94
CA ASN A 44 17.05 -0.15 19.48
C ASN A 44 16.58 0.00 18.01
N ASN A 45 15.94 -1.03 17.46
CA ASN A 45 15.45 -1.07 16.08
C ASN A 45 13.99 -0.65 15.94
N LEU A 46 13.25 -0.52 17.05
CA LEU A 46 11.83 -0.15 17.07
C LEU A 46 11.54 1.12 16.24
N THR A 47 12.40 2.14 16.36
CA THR A 47 12.26 3.41 15.63
C THR A 47 12.23 3.23 14.12
N VAL A 48 13.07 2.34 13.57
CA VAL A 48 13.13 2.08 12.12
C VAL A 48 11.81 1.49 11.63
N TRP A 49 11.26 0.51 12.36
CA TRP A 49 9.99 -0.12 12.01
C TRP A 49 8.80 0.85 12.12
N ILE A 50 8.80 1.73 13.11
CA ILE A 50 7.80 2.80 13.24
C ILE A 50 7.89 3.76 12.04
N ILE A 51 9.10 4.17 11.63
CA ILE A 51 9.28 5.02 10.44
C ILE A 51 8.72 4.33 9.20
N PHE A 52 8.96 3.03 9.02
CA PHE A 52 8.37 2.28 7.91
C PHE A 52 6.85 2.34 7.93
N ILE A 53 6.20 2.13 9.08
CA ILE A 53 4.72 2.24 9.20
C ILE A 53 4.25 3.65 8.84
N VAL A 54 4.92 4.68 9.38
CA VAL A 54 4.56 6.10 9.20
C VAL A 54 4.75 6.56 7.76
N VAL A 55 5.70 6.00 7.00
CA VAL A 55 5.90 6.32 5.58
C VAL A 55 4.95 5.49 4.69
N LEU A 56 4.76 4.22 5.01
CA LEU A 56 3.98 3.30 4.20
C LEU A 56 2.48 3.57 4.29
N ALA A 57 1.98 4.01 5.45
CA ALA A 57 0.58 4.40 5.64
C ALA A 57 0.12 5.56 4.71
N PRO A 58 0.78 6.73 4.66
CA PRO A 58 0.40 7.81 3.76
C PRO A 58 0.67 7.45 2.30
N ALA A 59 1.69 6.64 2.00
CA ALA A 59 1.92 6.14 0.65
C ALA A 59 0.73 5.30 0.15
N ALA A 60 0.27 4.33 0.94
CA ALA A 60 -0.91 3.50 0.64
C ALA A 60 -2.22 4.32 0.58
N ALA A 61 -2.35 5.34 1.43
CA ALA A 61 -3.49 6.25 1.38
C ALA A 61 -3.49 7.12 0.11
N TYR A 62 -2.33 7.63 -0.30
CA TYR A 62 -2.19 8.46 -1.50
C TYR A 62 -2.48 7.68 -2.79
N THR A 63 -1.99 6.45 -2.90
CA THR A 63 -2.30 5.55 -4.02
C THR A 63 -3.80 5.27 -4.08
N THR A 64 -4.44 5.01 -2.93
CA THR A 64 -5.90 4.86 -2.85
C THR A 64 -6.63 6.11 -3.35
N PHE A 65 -6.23 7.30 -2.91
CA PHE A 65 -6.83 8.56 -3.35
C PHE A 65 -6.67 8.79 -4.86
N SER A 66 -5.49 8.51 -5.41
CA SER A 66 -5.20 8.62 -6.85
C SER A 66 -6.08 7.68 -7.68
N ILE A 67 -6.28 6.44 -7.21
CA ILE A 67 -7.16 5.47 -7.86
C ILE A 67 -8.61 5.96 -7.84
N VAL A 68 -9.13 6.36 -6.67
CA VAL A 68 -10.51 6.84 -6.53
C VAL A 68 -10.75 8.11 -7.36
N LYS A 69 -9.78 9.03 -7.39
CA LYS A 69 -9.85 10.26 -8.20
C LYS A 69 -9.92 9.93 -9.69
N LYS A 70 -9.09 9.01 -10.18
CA LYS A 70 -9.10 8.57 -11.59
C LYS A 70 -10.39 7.83 -11.96
N ILE A 71 -10.94 7.02 -11.05
CA ILE A 71 -12.25 6.37 -11.23
C ILE A 71 -13.38 7.41 -11.30
N ARG A 72 -13.42 8.38 -10.37
CA ARG A 72 -14.44 9.44 -10.35
C ARG A 72 -14.39 10.36 -11.57
N ALA A 73 -13.21 10.61 -12.11
CA ALA A 73 -13.05 11.46 -13.28
C ALA A 73 -13.47 10.75 -14.59
N GLY A 74 -13.78 9.45 -14.57
CA GLY A 74 -14.17 8.70 -15.78
C GLY A 74 -13.00 8.43 -16.75
N HIS A 75 -11.76 8.66 -16.30
CA HIS A 75 -10.54 8.39 -17.08
C HIS A 75 -10.08 6.92 -16.98
N MET A 76 -10.89 6.05 -16.38
CA MET A 76 -10.69 4.60 -16.24
C MET A 76 -11.95 3.83 -16.58
#